data_AF-A0A6L9ZPL3-F1
#
_entry.id   AF-A0A6L9ZPL3-F1
#
_cell.length_a   1.000
_cell.length_b   1.000
_cell.length_c   1.000
_cell.angle_alpha   90.00
_cell.angle_beta   90.00
_cell.angle_gamma   90.00
#
_symmetry.space_group_name_H-M   'P 1'
#
loop_
_entity.id
_entity.type
_entity.pdbx_description
1 polymer ?
#
loop_
_entity_poly.entity_id
_entity_poly.type
_entity_poly.pdbx_seq_one_letter_code
_entity_poly.pdbx_strand_id
1 'polypeptide(L)' 'MLVNGKPLKSVNQLYNKRKAKYQSHLKGNRKSSRKIEALSYHRNRFVENYLHNTSFLVALVFNHK' A
#
# COMPACT_ATOMS: atom_id res chain seq x y z
N MET A 1 18.31 6.88 -10.32
CA MET A 1 16.85 6.64 -10.49
C MET A 1 16.18 6.80 -9.15
N LEU A 2 15.46 7.91 -8.95
CA LEU A 2 14.52 8.03 -7.83
C LEU A 2 13.36 7.09 -8.15
N VAL A 3 13.30 5.95 -7.48
CA VAL A 3 12.09 5.11 -7.46
C VAL A 3 10.96 6.02 -6.99
N ASN A 4 10.17 6.55 -7.93
CA ASN A 4 9.26 7.66 -7.68
C ASN A 4 8.31 7.24 -6.55
N GLY A 5 8.48 7.74 -5.32
CA GLY A 5 7.63 7.38 -4.18
C GLY A 5 6.18 7.87 -4.29
N LYS A 6 5.85 8.61 -5.36
CA LYS A 6 4.52 9.18 -5.65
C LYS A 6 3.40 8.14 -5.71
N PRO A 7 3.52 6.96 -6.38
CA PRO A 7 2.49 5.93 -6.42
C PRO A 7 2.27 5.28 -5.04
N LEU A 8 3.34 5.02 -4.29
CA LEU A 8 3.25 4.53 -2.91
C LEU A 8 2.50 5.52 -2.02
N LYS A 9 2.84 6.82 -2.12
CA LYS A 9 2.20 7.88 -1.34
C LYS A 9 0.73 8.06 -1.69
N SER A 10 0.36 8.00 -2.97
CA SER A 10 -1.05 8.14 -3.40
C SER A 10 -1.90 6.96 -2.94
N VAL A 11 -1.40 5.73 -3.05
CA VAL A 11 -2.09 4.53 -2.54
C VAL A 11 -2.23 4.59 -1.01
N ASN A 12 -1.19 5.02 -0.30
CA ASN A 12 -1.26 5.17 1.15
C ASN A 12 -2.26 6.26 1.58
N GLN A 13 -2.34 7.37 0.83
CA GLN A 13 -3.32 8.43 1.10
C GLN A 13 -4.75 7.93 0.90
N LEU A 14 -5.02 7.18 -0.19
CA LEU A 14 -6.32 6.59 -0.44
C LEU A 14 -6.71 5.57 0.64
N TYR A 15 -5.75 4.73 1.04
CA TYR A 15 -5.91 3.79 2.15
C TYR A 15 -6.31 4.50 3.45
N ASN A 16 -5.57 5.54 3.85
CA ASN A 16 -5.85 6.28 5.08
C ASN A 16 -7.23 6.94 5.06
N LYS A 17 -7.62 7.58 3.95
CA LYS A 17 -8.95 8.18 3.78
C LYS A 17 -10.08 7.15 3.94
N ARG A 18 -9.95 6.00 3.26
CA ARG A 18 -10.97 4.93 3.31
C ARG A 18 -11.01 4.23 4.67
N LYS A 19 -9.84 4.00 5.29
CA LYS A 19 -9.73 3.42 6.62
C LYS A 19 -10.38 4.31 7.67
N ALA A 20 -10.09 5.62 7.67
CA ALA A 20 -10.70 6.58 8.59
C ALA A 20 -12.23 6.58 8.45
N LYS A 21 -12.74 6.60 7.21
CA LYS A 21 -14.17 6.47 6.93
C LYS A 21 -14.73 5.17 7.48
N TYR A 22 -14.12 4.01 7.26
CA TYR A 22 -14.69 2.75 7.78
C TYR A 22 -14.57 2.62 9.30
N GLN A 23 -13.49 3.15 9.90
CA GLN A 23 -13.31 3.16 11.34
C GLN A 23 -14.35 4.03 12.05
N SER A 24 -14.79 5.14 11.46
CA SER A 24 -15.85 5.98 12.04
C SER A 24 -17.20 5.28 12.14
N HIS A 25 -17.42 4.17 11.41
CA HIS A 25 -18.65 3.38 11.49
C HIS A 25 -18.55 2.21 12.49
N LEU A 26 -17.38 1.97 13.09
CA LEU A 26 -17.21 0.90 14.07
C LEU A 26 -17.88 1.31 15.38
N LYS A 27 -18.57 0.36 16.02
CA LYS A 27 -19.22 0.54 17.32
C LYS A 27 -18.39 -0.10 18.43
N GLY A 28 -18.39 0.54 19.61
CA GLY A 28 -17.64 0.08 20.77
C GLY A 28 -16.13 0.08 20.54
N ASN A 29 -15.41 -0.81 21.21
CA ASN A 29 -13.94 -0.87 21.16
C ASN A 29 -13.37 -1.58 19.92
N ARG A 30 -14.18 -1.80 18.88
CA ARG A 30 -13.75 -2.51 17.66
C ARG A 30 -12.80 -1.62 16.85
N LYS A 31 -11.60 -2.14 16.56
CA LYS A 31 -10.55 -1.44 15.78
C LYS A 31 -10.58 -1.75 14.29
N SER A 32 -11.23 -2.85 13.91
CA SER A 32 -11.27 -3.39 12.55
C SER A 32 -12.66 -3.88 12.15
N SER A 33 -12.83 -4.12 10.85
CA SER A 33 -13.92 -4.85 10.21
C SER A 33 -13.39 -5.55 8.97
N ARG A 34 -14.15 -6.52 8.43
CA ARG A 34 -13.83 -7.21 7.16
C ARG A 34 -13.49 -6.24 6.02
N LYS A 35 -14.16 -5.08 5.95
CA LYS A 35 -13.88 -4.04 4.94
C LYS A 35 -12.51 -3.38 5.14
N ILE A 36 -12.09 -3.12 6.39
CA ILE A 36 -10.78 -2.55 6.73
C ILE A 36 -9.66 -3.57 6.48
N GLU A 37 -9.92 -4.85 6.77
CA GLU A 37 -9.00 -5.94 6.48
C GLU A 37 -8.79 -6.12 4.98
N ALA A 38 -9.87 -6.17 4.19
CA ALA A 38 -9.77 -6.24 2.73
C ALA A 38 -9.02 -5.03 2.15
N LEU A 39 -9.28 -3.82 2.66
CA LEU A 39 -8.56 -2.61 2.27
C LEU A 39 -7.05 -2.72 2.58
N SER A 40 -6.70 -3.29 3.73
CA SER A 40 -5.30 -3.51 4.14
C SER A 40 -4.63 -4.57 3.28
N TYR A 41 -5.32 -5.67 2.98
CA TYR A 41 -4.84 -6.72 2.09
C TYR A 41 -4.52 -6.18 0.68
N HIS A 42 -5.44 -5.41 0.07
CA HIS A 42 -5.20 -4.79 -1.24
C HIS A 42 -4.01 -3.83 -1.24
N ARG A 43 -3.89 -2.99 -0.20
CA ARG A 43 -2.74 -2.07 -0.07
C ARG A 43 -1.44 -2.86 0.04
N ASN A 44 -1.40 -3.91 0.85
CA ASN A 44 -0.20 -4.72 1.04
C ASN A 44 0.23 -5.40 -0.27
N ARG A 45 -0.70 -6.00 -1.01
CA ARG A 45 -0.42 -6.62 -2.31
C ARG A 45 0.10 -5.62 -3.35
N PHE A 46 -0.44 -4.41 -3.37
CA PHE A 46 0.07 -3.34 -4.24
C PHE A 46 1.52 -2.98 -3.87
N VAL A 47 1.80 -2.78 -2.58
CA VAL A 47 3.15 -2.42 -2.10
C VAL A 47 4.15 -3.52 -2.43
N GLU A 48 3.79 -4.78 -2.18
CA GLU A 48 4.63 -5.94 -2.48
C GLU A 48 4.92 -6.04 -3.99
N ASN A 49 3.90 -5.94 -4.83
CA ASN A 49 4.08 -5.95 -6.29
C ASN A 49 4.91 -4.76 -6.78
N TYR A 50 4.69 -3.56 -6.23
CA TYR A 50 5.45 -2.37 -6.58
C TYR A 50 6.92 -2.53 -6.20
N LEU A 51 7.20 -3.03 -4.99
CA LEU A 51 8.55 -3.32 -4.52
C LEU A 51 9.22 -4.43 -5.32
N HIS A 52 8.52 -5.52 -5.62
CA HIS A 52 9.06 -6.61 -6.45
C HIS A 52 9.49 -6.10 -7.83
N ASN A 53 8.62 -5.36 -8.51
CA ASN A 53 8.92 -4.81 -9.83
C ASN A 53 10.03 -3.76 -9.79
N THR A 54 10.12 -2.95 -8.73
CA THR A 54 11.19 -1.97 -8.58
C THR A 54 12.52 -2.60 -8.18
N SER A 55 12.53 -3.62 -7.33
CA SER A 55 13.73 -4.42 -7.00
C SER A 55 14.26 -5.17 -8.22
N PHE A 56 13.39 -5.71 -9.07
CA PHE A 56 13.78 -6.30 -10.36
C PHE A 56 14.45 -5.27 -11.27
N LEU A 57 13.88 -4.07 -11.36
CA LEU A 57 14.41 -2.97 -12.17
C LEU A 57 15.76 -2.47 -11.65
N VAL A 58 15.92 -2.42 -10.32
CA VAL A 58 17.19 -2.11 -9.66
C VAL A 58 18.23 -3.21 -9.97
N ALA A 59 17.91 -4.48 -9.77
CA ALA A 59 18.82 -5.59 -10.04
C ALA A 59 19.26 -5.64 -11.52
N LEU A 60 18.35 -5.39 -12.46
CA LEU A 60 18.65 -5.37 -13.90
C LEU A 60 19.61 -4.23 -14.29
N VAL A 61 19.47 -3.06 -13.64
CA VAL A 61 20.36 -1.91 -13.87
C VAL A 61 21.74 -2.12 -13.21
N PHE A 62 21.83 -2.85 -12.10
CA PHE A 62 23.11 -3.14 -11.43
C PHE A 62 23.90 -4.29 -12.07
N ASN A 63 23.27 -5.23 -12.79
CA ASN A 63 23.95 -6.33 -13.49
C ASN A 63 24.54 -5.94 -14.86
N HIS A 64 24.34 -4.69 -15.31
CA HIS A 64 24.89 -4.17 -16.57
C HIS A 64 26.07 -3.18 -16.36
N LYS A 65 26.78 -3.28 -15.23
CA LYS A 65 28.02 -2.54 -14.95
C LYS A 65 29.21 -3.47 -14.82
#